data_AF-A0AAC9WHT0-F1
#
_entry.id   AF-A0AAC9WHT0-F1
#
_cell.length_a   1.000
_cell.length_b   1.000
_cell.length_c   1.000
_cell.angle_alpha   90.00
_cell.angle_beta   90.00
_cell.angle_gamma   90.00
#
_symmetry.space_group_name_H-M   'P 1'
#
loop_
_entity.id
_entity.type
_entity.pdbx_description
1 polymer ?
#
loop_
_entity_poly.entity_id
_entity_poly.type
_entity_poly.pdbx_seq_one_letter_code
_entity_poly.pdbx_strand_id
1 'polypeptide(L)' 'MKIGFSKGGLTFNSKKFHPLNMGIKGYEIESNEAINSVDAVELLEALSSIKTKKATKLDKIKGLKEAMDKMNS' A
#
# COMPACT_ATOMS: atom_id res chain seq x y z
N MET A 1 6.15 17.71 3.64
CA MET A 1 5.54 16.68 2.78
C MET A 1 4.06 16.99 2.67
N LYS A 2 3.55 17.34 1.47
CA LYS A 2 2.12 17.65 1.26
C LYS A 2 1.44 16.45 0.60
N ILE A 3 0.40 15.92 1.23
CA ILE A 3 -0.41 14.80 0.73
C ILE A 3 -1.69 15.37 0.13
N GLY A 4 -2.09 14.92 -1.06
CA GLY A 4 -3.32 15.35 -1.72
C GLY A 4 -3.95 14.25 -2.57
N PHE A 5 -5.19 14.45 -3.00
CA PHE A 5 -5.93 13.51 -3.85
C PHE A 5 -6.29 14.17 -5.18
N SER A 6 -6.07 13.45 -6.29
CA SER A 6 -6.42 13.88 -7.65
C SER A 6 -7.30 12.81 -8.32
N LYS A 7 -7.89 13.11 -9.48
CA LYS A 7 -8.61 12.10 -10.30
C LYS A 7 -7.73 10.90 -10.67
N GLY A 8 -6.40 11.07 -10.69
CA GLY A 8 -5.42 10.01 -10.98
C GLY A 8 -4.88 9.29 -9.73
N GLY A 9 -5.44 9.56 -8.54
CA GLY A 9 -5.05 8.91 -7.28
C GLY A 9 -4.33 9.84 -6.28
N LEU A 10 -3.67 9.22 -5.30
CA LEU A 10 -2.90 9.89 -4.26
C LEU A 10 -1.72 10.66 -4.86
N THR A 11 -1.43 11.83 -4.31
CA THR A 11 -0.32 12.69 -4.74
C THR A 11 0.53 13.10 -3.54
N PHE A 12 1.85 13.15 -3.74
CA PHE A 12 2.82 13.68 -2.80
C PHE A 12 3.54 14.85 -3.44
N ASN A 13 3.50 16.02 -2.82
CA ASN A 13 4.06 17.27 -3.35
C ASN A 13 3.62 17.55 -4.81
N SER A 14 2.32 17.35 -5.09
CA SER A 14 1.70 17.52 -6.41
C SER A 14 2.18 16.56 -7.51
N LYS A 15 3.06 15.60 -7.21
CA LYS A 15 3.41 14.47 -8.08
C LYS A 15 2.52 13.27 -7.76
N LYS A 16 2.24 12.42 -8.75
CA LYS A 16 1.54 11.14 -8.55
C LYS A 16 2.33 10.29 -7.56
N PHE A 17 1.65 9.71 -6.57
CA PHE A 17 2.28 8.83 -5.60
C PHE A 17 2.85 7.61 -6.29
N HIS A 18 4.11 7.32 -5.99
CA HIS A 18 4.75 6.06 -6.29
C HIS A 18 5.25 5.47 -4.96
N PRO A 19 4.73 4.33 -4.49
CA PRO A 19 5.05 3.75 -3.18
C PRO A 19 6.54 3.45 -2.98
N LEU A 20 7.28 3.20 -4.06
CA LEU A 20 8.73 3.01 -3.99
C LEU A 20 9.51 4.33 -4.09
N ASN A 21 8.84 5.45 -4.39
CA ASN A 21 9.48 6.75 -4.45
C ASN A 21 9.37 7.43 -3.10
N MET A 22 10.29 7.09 -2.21
CA MET A 22 10.40 7.66 -0.88
C MET A 22 11.79 8.22 -0.63
N GLY A 23 11.83 9.42 -0.06
CA GLY A 23 13.05 10.05 0.44
C GLY A 23 13.20 9.84 1.95
N ILE A 24 14.31 9.26 2.40
CA ILE A 24 14.66 9.13 3.83
C ILE A 24 16.03 9.75 4.07
N LYS A 25 16.10 10.75 4.96
CA LYS A 25 17.36 11.38 5.44
C LYS A 25 18.33 11.80 4.32
N GLY A 26 17.81 12.38 3.23
CA GLY A 26 18.62 12.89 2.12
C GLY A 26 18.94 11.87 1.02
N TYR A 27 18.51 10.61 1.17
CA TYR A 27 18.56 9.61 0.12
C TYR A 27 17.17 9.44 -0.48
N GLU A 28 17.07 9.60 -1.80
CA GLU A 28 15.82 9.40 -2.55
C GLU A 28 15.91 8.09 -3.33
N ILE A 29 14.91 7.23 -3.15
CA ILE A 29 14.70 6.07 -4.01
C ILE A 29 13.71 6.52 -5.08
N GLU A 30 14.04 6.31 -6.35
CA GLU A 30 13.11 6.48 -7.46
C GLU A 30 13.05 5.17 -8.26
N SER A 31 11.83 4.70 -8.51
CA SER A 31 11.55 3.51 -9.31
C SER A 31 10.67 3.90 -10.49
N ASN A 32 11.03 3.38 -11.66
CA ASN A 32 10.28 3.52 -12.91
C ASN A 32 9.50 2.25 -13.27
N GLU A 33 9.42 1.29 -12.34
CA GLU A 33 8.71 0.04 -12.56
C GLU A 33 7.21 0.30 -12.71
N ALA A 34 6.59 -0.42 -13.65
CA ALA A 34 5.15 -0.38 -13.80
C ALA A 34 4.50 -1.03 -12.57
N ILE A 35 3.79 -0.22 -11.79
CA ILE A 35 3.04 -0.74 -10.64
C ILE A 35 1.79 -1.44 -11.16
N ASN A 36 1.65 -2.72 -10.82
CA ASN A 36 0.40 -3.43 -10.96
C ASN A 36 -0.65 -2.73 -10.09
N SER A 37 -1.74 -2.30 -10.73
CA SER A 37 -2.84 -1.62 -10.07
C SER A 37 -3.56 -2.61 -9.15
N VAL A 38 -3.26 -2.55 -7.85
CA VAL A 38 -3.96 -3.32 -6.83
C VAL A 38 -5.34 -2.68 -6.59
N ASP A 39 -6.40 -3.49 -6.54
CA ASP A 39 -7.71 -3.02 -6.09
C ASP A 39 -7.62 -2.64 -4.60
N ALA A 40 -7.73 -1.34 -4.33
CA ALA A 40 -7.61 -0.79 -3.00
C ALA A 40 -8.74 -1.27 -2.07
N VAL A 41 -9.94 -1.53 -2.58
CA VAL A 41 -11.07 -2.01 -1.78
C VAL A 41 -10.78 -3.43 -1.32
N GLU A 42 -10.37 -4.29 -2.26
CA GLU A 42 -10.07 -5.68 -1.96
C GLU A 42 -8.91 -5.85 -0.97
N LEU A 43 -7.88 -5.01 -1.07
CA LEU A 43 -6.75 -4.99 -0.15
C LEU A 43 -7.18 -4.53 1.25
N LEU A 44 -7.99 -3.48 1.32
CA LEU A 44 -8.51 -2.95 2.59
C LEU A 44 -9.44 -3.95 3.27
N GLU A 45 -10.27 -4.67 2.53
CA GLU A 45 -11.10 -5.75 3.06
C GLU A 45 -10.24 -6.85 3.70
N ALA A 46 -9.21 -7.34 2.98
CA ALA A 46 -8.29 -8.34 3.49
C ALA A 46 -7.60 -7.86 4.79
N LEU A 47 -7.11 -6.62 4.82
CA LEU A 47 -6.47 -6.05 6.01
C LEU A 47 -7.45 -5.79 7.17
N SER A 48 -8.71 -5.45 6.87
CA SER A 48 -9.73 -5.18 7.88
C SER A 48 -10.11 -6.44 8.67
N SER A 49 -10.09 -7.60 8.01
CA SER A 49 -10.38 -8.91 8.62
C SER A 49 -9.43 -9.25 9.78
N ILE A 50 -8.21 -8.70 9.73
CA ILE A 50 -7.13 -8.95 10.69
C ILE A 50 -7.25 -8.05 11.93
N LYS A 51 -8.00 -6.94 11.84
CA LYS A 51 -8.08 -5.91 12.89
C LYS A 51 -8.97 -6.31 14.08
N THR A 52 -9.49 -7.53 14.10
CA THR A 52 -10.34 -8.02 15.20
C THR A 52 -9.53 -8.14 16.50
N LYS A 53 -10.10 -7.68 17.62
CA LYS A 53 -9.44 -7.66 18.96
C LYS A 53 -8.96 -9.04 19.44
N LYS A 54 -9.39 -10.13 18.81
CA LYS A 54 -9.06 -11.53 19.15
C LYS A 54 -8.18 -12.25 18.13
N ALA A 55 -7.70 -11.57 17.08
CA ALA A 55 -6.85 -12.21 16.07
C ALA A 55 -5.52 -12.68 16.68
N THR A 56 -5.24 -13.98 16.55
CA THR A 56 -3.99 -14.57 17.01
C THR A 56 -2.82 -14.12 16.12
N LYS A 57 -1.58 -14.36 16.55
CA LYS A 57 -0.40 -14.06 15.72
C LYS A 57 -0.44 -14.81 14.38
N LEU A 58 -1.00 -16.02 14.37
CA LEU A 58 -1.12 -16.86 13.19
C LEU A 58 -2.16 -16.28 12.21
N ASP A 59 -3.30 -15.81 12.72
CA ASP A 59 -4.34 -15.14 11.91
C ASP A 59 -3.80 -13.87 11.25
N LYS A 60 -2.97 -13.10 11.98
CA LYS A 60 -2.31 -11.90 11.44
C LYS A 60 -1.35 -12.23 10.31
N ILE A 61 -0.54 -13.29 10.46
CA ILE A 61 0.38 -13.75 9.41
C ILE A 61 -0.41 -14.21 8.18
N LYS A 62 -1.51 -14.96 8.39
CA LYS A 62 -2.36 -15.43 7.30
C LYS A 62 -2.99 -14.29 6.51
N GLY A 63 -3.55 -13.29 7.18
CA GLY A 63 -4.14 -12.14 6.49
C GLY A 63 -3.10 -11.24 5.81
N LEU A 64 -1.88 -11.13 6.36
CA LEU A 64 -0.76 -10.49 5.66
C LEU A 64 -0.40 -11.22 4.37
N LYS A 65 -0.41 -12.55 4.39
CA LYS A 65 -0.19 -13.37 3.20
C LYS A 65 -1.29 -13.17 2.16
N GLU A 66 -2.57 -13.19 2.56
CA GLU A 66 -3.68 -12.90 1.66
C GLU A 66 -3.60 -11.49 1.04
N ALA A 67 -3.22 -10.48 1.83
CA ALA A 67 -3.00 -9.13 1.31
C ALA A 67 -1.85 -9.12 0.29
N MET A 68 -0.76 -9.86 0.53
CA MET A 68 0.35 -9.96 -0.42
C MET A 68 -0.04 -10.68 -1.71
N ASP A 69 -0.81 -11.76 -1.63
CA ASP A 69 -1.29 -12.49 -2.81
C ASP A 69 -2.16 -11.58 -3.69
N LYS A 70 -3.03 -10.77 -3.08
CA LYS A 70 -3.85 -9.76 -3.78
C LYS A 70 -3.05 -8.62 -4.41
N MET A 71 -1.83 -8.34 -3.94
CA MET A 71 -0.95 -7.33 -4.54
C MET A 71 -0.15 -7.88 -5.74
N ASN A 72 0.01 -9.20 -5.81
CA ASN A 72 0.83 -9.88 -6.84
C ASN A 72 -0.01 -10.58 -7.93
N SER A 73 -1.34 -10.59 -7.78
CA SER A 73 -2.30 -11.10 -8.76
C SER A 73 -2.60 -10.05 -9.83
#